data_AF-A0A1M3QR08-F1
#
_entry.id   AF-A0A1M3QR08-F1
#
_cell.length_a   1.000
_cell.length_b   1.000
_cell.length_c   1.000
_cell.angle_alpha   90.00
_cell.angle_beta   90.00
_cell.angle_gamma   90.00
#
_symmetry.space_group_name_H-M   'P 1'
#
loop_
_entity.id
_entity.type
_entity.pdbx_description
1 polymer ?
#
loop_
_entity_poly.entity_id
_entity_poly.type
_entity_poly.pdbx_seq_one_letter_code
_entity_poly.pdbx_strand_id
1 'polypeptide(L)'
;MKFFVYIVESPSANDLYQGRTEADLLRKAIGLNQIKCASRTAISLEAFVKAIRVGLQEEMSANPGMVPILHVSAHGFSEGIQLSNGEIINWTGFRELLKPINQALGGTLFVCMSTCEGYSGSRMAMVLDDPDYPFFAIVGNSGKPTWSEAAVAFACFYHLVANGHYIVDAVPAMRVASGNDEFFVTTAEEAKQGYLDFVAKRQLDTQAAVSELQEDAKREPPNELAKRLRTPAHVSP
;
A
#
# COMPACT_ATOMS: atom_id res chain seq x y z
N MET A 1 8.88 -22.48 -0.35
CA MET A 1 7.54 -22.14 0.18
C MET A 1 6.49 -22.70 -0.79
N LYS A 2 5.44 -23.36 -0.31
CA LYS A 2 4.28 -23.72 -1.16
C LYS A 2 3.24 -22.62 -1.03
N PHE A 3 2.82 -22.05 -2.15
CA PHE A 3 1.86 -20.95 -2.17
C PHE A 3 0.84 -21.13 -3.29
N PHE A 4 -0.30 -20.46 -3.15
CA PHE A 4 -1.26 -20.27 -4.24
C PHE A 4 -1.51 -18.77 -4.41
N VAL A 5 -1.92 -18.37 -5.60
CA VAL A 5 -2.29 -16.97 -5.88
C VAL A 5 -3.80 -16.84 -5.80
N TYR A 6 -4.27 -15.93 -4.96
CA TYR A 6 -5.68 -15.59 -4.84
C TYR A 6 -5.92 -14.18 -5.38
N ILE A 7 -6.59 -14.09 -6.52
CA ILE A 7 -6.82 -12.84 -7.23
C ILE A 7 -8.19 -12.27 -6.88
N VAL A 8 -8.24 -11.05 -6.36
CA VAL A 8 -9.47 -10.25 -6.28
C VAL A 8 -9.37 -9.15 -7.32
N GLU A 9 -10.26 -9.21 -8.32
CA GLU A 9 -10.21 -8.30 -9.46
C GLU A 9 -11.46 -7.43 -9.52
N SER A 10 -11.29 -6.13 -9.76
CA SER A 10 -12.34 -5.14 -9.97
C SER A 10 -12.05 -4.34 -11.24
N PRO A 11 -12.37 -4.90 -12.44
CA PRO A 11 -12.03 -4.25 -13.70
C PRO A 11 -12.91 -3.03 -13.95
N SER A 12 -12.46 -2.13 -14.83
CA SER A 12 -13.31 -1.04 -15.30
C SER A 12 -14.56 -1.57 -16.02
N ALA A 13 -15.61 -0.76 -16.13
CA ALA A 13 -16.79 -1.13 -16.93
C ALA A 13 -16.41 -1.44 -18.40
N ASN A 14 -15.43 -0.73 -18.96
CA ASN A 14 -14.94 -0.98 -20.31
C ASN A 14 -14.17 -2.30 -20.41
N ASP A 15 -13.33 -2.62 -19.43
CA ASP A 15 -12.57 -3.89 -19.43
C ASP A 15 -13.49 -5.08 -19.21
N LEU A 16 -14.48 -4.96 -18.32
CA LEU A 16 -15.57 -5.93 -18.16
C LEU A 16 -16.32 -6.16 -19.48
N TYR A 17 -16.70 -5.09 -20.18
CA TYR A 17 -17.39 -5.18 -21.47
C TYR A 17 -16.54 -5.88 -22.55
N GLN A 18 -15.23 -5.59 -22.56
CA GLN A 18 -14.29 -6.18 -23.52
C GLN A 18 -13.78 -7.58 -23.11
N GLY A 19 -14.20 -8.10 -21.94
CA GLY A 19 -13.72 -9.37 -21.42
C GLY A 19 -12.23 -9.38 -21.08
N ARG A 20 -11.65 -8.21 -20.76
CA ARG A 20 -10.25 -8.08 -20.37
C ARG A 20 -10.11 -8.32 -18.87
N THR A 21 -9.42 -9.38 -18.51
CA THR A 21 -9.16 -9.77 -17.12
C THR A 21 -7.67 -10.10 -16.96
N GLU A 22 -7.01 -9.45 -16.00
CA GLU A 22 -5.66 -9.84 -15.59
C GLU A 22 -5.67 -11.25 -14.99
N ALA A 23 -6.75 -11.61 -14.30
CA ALA A 23 -6.91 -12.92 -13.69
C ALA A 23 -6.78 -14.09 -14.69
N ASP A 24 -7.39 -13.99 -15.87
CA ASP A 24 -7.31 -15.08 -16.86
C ASP A 24 -5.92 -15.19 -17.49
N LEU A 25 -5.24 -14.07 -17.73
CA LEU A 25 -3.88 -14.07 -18.22
C LEU A 25 -2.95 -14.70 -17.18
N LEU A 26 -2.99 -14.20 -15.94
CA LEU A 26 -2.12 -14.70 -14.88
C LEU A 26 -2.38 -16.18 -14.61
N ARG A 27 -3.64 -16.62 -14.51
CA ARG A 27 -3.97 -18.03 -14.31
C ARG A 27 -3.35 -18.93 -15.38
N LYS A 28 -3.39 -18.53 -16.65
CA LYS A 28 -2.77 -19.28 -17.75
C LYS A 28 -1.25 -19.28 -17.63
N ALA A 29 -0.64 -18.11 -17.39
CA ALA A 29 0.80 -17.96 -17.31
C ALA A 29 1.40 -18.75 -16.13
N ILE A 30 0.86 -18.57 -14.93
CA ILE A 30 1.40 -19.20 -13.71
C ILE A 30 0.99 -20.67 -13.60
N GLY A 31 -0.10 -21.07 -14.26
CA GLY A 31 -0.51 -22.46 -14.38
C GLY A 31 0.52 -23.34 -15.09
N LEU A 32 1.36 -22.78 -15.98
CA LEU A 32 2.49 -23.50 -16.59
C LEU A 32 3.53 -23.95 -15.55
N ASN A 33 3.67 -23.21 -14.45
CA ASN A 33 4.51 -23.59 -13.30
C ASN A 33 3.74 -24.42 -12.26
N GLN A 34 2.53 -24.89 -12.59
CA GLN A 34 1.63 -25.60 -11.68
C GLN A 34 1.27 -24.81 -10.41
N ILE A 35 1.36 -23.46 -10.48
CA ILE A 35 0.95 -22.60 -9.39
C ILE A 35 -0.58 -22.58 -9.38
N LYS A 36 -1.17 -22.98 -8.24
CA LYS A 36 -2.61 -22.91 -8.06
C LYS A 36 -3.05 -21.44 -8.04
N CYS A 37 -4.12 -21.15 -8.77
CA CYS A 37 -4.65 -19.80 -8.90
C CYS A 37 -6.17 -19.79 -8.88
N ALA A 38 -6.74 -19.11 -7.91
CA ALA A 38 -8.17 -18.82 -7.83
C ALA A 38 -8.39 -17.32 -8.04
N SER A 39 -9.54 -16.94 -8.61
CA SER A 39 -9.93 -15.53 -8.71
C SER A 39 -11.38 -15.32 -8.31
N ARG A 40 -11.70 -14.09 -7.90
CA ARG A 40 -13.05 -13.57 -7.71
C ARG A 40 -13.13 -12.18 -8.33
N THR A 41 -14.13 -11.95 -9.18
CA THR A 41 -14.47 -10.61 -9.67
C THR A 41 -15.36 -9.92 -8.65
N ALA A 42 -14.95 -8.74 -8.20
CA ALA A 42 -15.59 -7.96 -7.15
C ALA A 42 -15.92 -6.56 -7.64
N ILE A 43 -17.13 -6.39 -8.20
CA ILE A 43 -17.56 -5.12 -8.82
C ILE A 43 -18.08 -4.07 -7.84
N SER A 44 -18.28 -4.44 -6.57
CA SER A 44 -18.81 -3.59 -5.49
C SER A 44 -18.09 -3.84 -4.18
N LEU A 45 -18.25 -2.94 -3.21
CA LEU A 45 -17.65 -3.06 -1.88
C LEU A 45 -18.10 -4.34 -1.18
N GLU A 46 -19.40 -4.66 -1.25
CA GLU A 46 -19.94 -5.91 -0.70
C GLU A 46 -19.26 -7.14 -1.31
N ALA A 47 -19.14 -7.17 -2.65
CA ALA A 47 -18.49 -8.27 -3.35
C ALA A 47 -17.01 -8.37 -3.00
N PHE A 48 -16.32 -7.23 -2.85
CA PHE A 48 -14.90 -7.17 -2.49
C PHE A 48 -14.67 -7.70 -1.07
N VAL A 49 -15.46 -7.23 -0.10
CA VAL A 49 -15.42 -7.71 1.28
C VAL A 49 -15.69 -9.21 1.34
N LYS A 50 -16.68 -9.71 0.58
CA LYS A 50 -16.99 -11.14 0.52
C LYS A 50 -15.86 -11.94 -0.13
N ALA A 51 -15.26 -11.44 -1.21
CA ALA A 51 -14.11 -12.08 -1.85
C ALA A 51 -12.93 -12.20 -0.88
N ILE A 52 -12.65 -11.17 -0.09
CA ILE A 52 -11.55 -11.16 0.89
C ILE A 52 -11.85 -12.03 2.11
N ARG A 53 -13.02 -11.90 2.73
CA ARG A 53 -13.34 -12.60 3.99
C ARG A 53 -13.77 -14.05 3.80
N VAL A 54 -14.61 -14.30 2.80
CA VAL A 54 -15.20 -15.64 2.57
C VAL A 54 -14.38 -16.37 1.51
N GLY A 55 -14.20 -15.77 0.35
CA GLY A 55 -13.54 -16.44 -0.78
C GLY A 55 -12.10 -16.85 -0.49
N LEU A 56 -11.31 -16.00 0.17
CA LEU A 56 -9.95 -16.37 0.54
C LEU A 56 -9.92 -17.56 1.52
N GLN A 57 -10.83 -17.57 2.50
CA GLN A 57 -10.94 -18.66 3.48
C GLN A 57 -11.34 -19.99 2.81
N GLU A 58 -12.27 -19.95 1.86
CA GLU A 58 -12.65 -21.12 1.06
C GLU A 58 -11.44 -21.68 0.31
N GLU A 59 -10.67 -20.83 -0.35
CA GLU A 59 -9.48 -21.26 -1.12
C GLU A 59 -8.35 -21.74 -0.21
N MET A 60 -8.15 -21.14 0.96
CA MET A 60 -7.21 -21.66 1.96
C MET A 60 -7.60 -23.06 2.42
N SER A 61 -8.91 -23.30 2.63
CA SER A 61 -9.44 -24.60 3.04
C SER A 61 -9.27 -25.66 1.93
N ALA A 62 -9.44 -25.26 0.67
CA ALA A 62 -9.21 -26.12 -0.49
C ALA A 62 -7.72 -26.40 -0.77
N ASN A 63 -6.81 -25.62 -0.18
CA ASN A 63 -5.36 -25.69 -0.40
C ASN A 63 -4.58 -25.82 0.91
N PRO A 64 -4.82 -26.89 1.69
CA PRO A 64 -4.20 -27.05 3.01
C PRO A 64 -2.67 -27.07 2.91
N GLY A 65 -2.01 -26.35 3.81
CA GLY A 65 -0.54 -26.24 3.87
C GLY A 65 0.08 -25.33 2.80
N MET A 66 -0.72 -24.56 2.06
CA MET A 66 -0.24 -23.55 1.12
C MET A 66 -0.51 -22.14 1.66
N VAL A 67 0.48 -21.25 1.54
CA VAL A 67 0.34 -19.84 1.93
C VAL A 67 -0.37 -19.06 0.81
N PRO A 68 -1.41 -18.26 1.10
CA PRO A 68 -1.99 -17.40 0.08
C PRO A 68 -1.09 -16.21 -0.23
N ILE A 69 -0.90 -15.94 -1.52
CA ILE A 69 -0.52 -14.61 -2.00
C ILE A 69 -1.80 -13.93 -2.47
N LEU A 70 -2.21 -12.87 -1.76
CA LEU A 70 -3.34 -12.04 -2.17
C LEU A 70 -2.89 -11.11 -3.29
N HIS A 71 -3.52 -11.21 -4.45
CA HIS A 71 -3.31 -10.31 -5.57
C HIS A 71 -4.57 -9.47 -5.78
N VAL A 72 -4.43 -8.14 -5.76
CA VAL A 72 -5.53 -7.22 -6.03
C VAL A 72 -5.30 -6.52 -7.36
N SER A 73 -6.25 -6.66 -8.27
CA SER A 73 -6.23 -6.02 -9.58
C SER A 73 -7.43 -5.07 -9.70
N ALA A 74 -7.19 -3.77 -9.76
CA ALA A 74 -8.22 -2.75 -9.75
C ALA A 74 -7.67 -1.39 -10.21
N HIS A 75 -8.56 -0.41 -10.41
CA HIS A 75 -8.10 0.97 -10.43
C HIS A 75 -7.56 1.39 -9.06
N GLY A 76 -6.47 2.15 -9.08
CA GLY A 76 -5.83 2.65 -7.88
C GLY A 76 -5.44 4.11 -8.01
N PHE A 77 -5.22 4.74 -6.87
CA PHE A 77 -4.79 6.12 -6.71
C PHE A 77 -4.08 6.25 -5.35
N SER A 78 -3.53 7.43 -5.05
CA SER A 78 -2.66 7.63 -3.89
C SER A 78 -3.27 7.22 -2.54
N GLU A 79 -4.60 7.27 -2.38
CA GLU A 79 -5.29 7.00 -1.11
C GLU A 79 -6.11 5.71 -1.09
N GLY A 80 -6.14 4.93 -2.17
CA GLY A 80 -6.93 3.70 -2.20
C GLY A 80 -7.09 3.04 -3.56
N ILE A 81 -8.10 2.18 -3.63
CA ILE A 81 -8.58 1.54 -4.87
C ILE A 81 -10.02 1.95 -5.15
N GLN A 82 -10.37 1.99 -6.42
CA GLN A 82 -11.74 2.20 -6.90
C GLN A 82 -12.25 0.93 -7.55
N LEU A 83 -13.45 0.51 -7.17
CA LEU A 83 -14.12 -0.67 -7.68
C LEU A 83 -14.91 -0.35 -8.95
N SER A 84 -15.32 -1.39 -9.68
CA SER A 84 -16.03 -1.26 -10.96
C SER A 84 -17.26 -0.34 -10.91
N ASN A 85 -18.00 -0.34 -9.80
CA ASN A 85 -19.19 0.49 -9.60
C ASN A 85 -18.89 1.91 -9.10
N GLY A 86 -17.61 2.29 -8.97
CA GLY A 86 -17.17 3.60 -8.50
C GLY A 86 -17.00 3.72 -6.99
N GLU A 87 -17.38 2.71 -6.20
CA GLU A 87 -17.11 2.69 -4.76
C GLU A 87 -15.60 2.68 -4.50
N ILE A 88 -15.19 3.33 -3.40
CA ILE A 88 -13.79 3.51 -3.04
C ILE A 88 -13.48 2.73 -1.76
N ILE A 89 -12.36 2.01 -1.77
CA ILE A 89 -11.74 1.46 -0.57
C ILE A 89 -10.45 2.24 -0.34
N ASN A 90 -10.43 3.11 0.67
CA ASN A 90 -9.22 3.80 1.07
C ASN A 90 -8.27 2.87 1.85
N TRP A 91 -7.01 3.26 2.02
CA TRP A 91 -6.02 2.43 2.71
C TRP A 91 -6.42 2.08 4.14
N THR A 92 -7.06 2.98 4.88
CA THR A 92 -7.57 2.68 6.23
C THR A 92 -8.64 1.58 6.19
N GLY A 93 -9.60 1.67 5.27
CA GLY A 93 -10.64 0.66 5.10
C GLY A 93 -10.05 -0.68 4.64
N PHE A 94 -9.06 -0.65 3.75
CA PHE A 94 -8.42 -1.87 3.29
C PHE A 94 -7.58 -2.52 4.40
N ARG A 95 -6.88 -1.73 5.21
CA ARG A 95 -6.20 -2.18 6.42
C ARG A 95 -7.13 -2.98 7.32
N GLU A 96 -8.33 -2.46 7.63
CA GLU A 96 -9.29 -3.14 8.50
C GLU A 96 -9.81 -4.46 7.91
N LEU A 97 -9.77 -4.62 6.59
CA LEU A 97 -10.07 -5.90 5.94
C LEU A 97 -8.92 -6.90 6.07
N LEU A 98 -7.68 -6.45 5.96
CA LEU A 98 -6.51 -7.33 5.90
C LEU A 98 -5.95 -7.72 7.28
N LYS A 99 -6.06 -6.85 8.31
CA LYS A 99 -5.53 -7.14 9.66
C LYS A 99 -5.98 -8.51 10.21
N PRO A 100 -7.30 -8.85 10.23
CA PRO A 100 -7.72 -10.13 10.80
C PRO A 100 -7.19 -11.33 10.00
N ILE A 101 -7.01 -11.17 8.69
CA ILE A 101 -6.49 -12.19 7.79
C ILE A 101 -5.00 -12.41 8.08
N ASN A 102 -4.23 -11.33 8.18
CA ASN A 102 -2.81 -11.43 8.49
C ASN A 102 -2.58 -12.06 9.87
N GLN A 103 -3.39 -11.72 10.87
CA GLN A 103 -3.37 -12.34 12.19
C GLN A 103 -3.67 -13.84 12.11
N ALA A 104 -4.72 -14.24 11.38
CA ALA A 104 -5.06 -15.65 11.18
C ALA A 104 -3.96 -16.43 10.43
N LEU A 105 -3.18 -15.76 9.60
CA LEU A 105 -2.01 -16.30 8.89
C LEU A 105 -0.70 -16.24 9.70
N GLY A 106 -0.75 -15.83 10.97
CA GLY A 106 0.44 -15.71 11.82
C GLY A 106 1.42 -14.65 11.33
N GLY A 107 0.94 -13.58 10.70
CA GLY A 107 1.77 -12.46 10.25
C GLY A 107 2.49 -12.72 8.92
N THR A 108 1.97 -13.60 8.06
CA THR A 108 2.62 -14.02 6.80
C THR A 108 1.88 -13.59 5.53
N LEU A 109 0.83 -12.75 5.64
CA LEU A 109 0.05 -12.34 4.47
C LEU A 109 0.89 -11.53 3.49
N PHE A 110 1.06 -12.05 2.28
CA PHE A 110 1.74 -11.34 1.21
C PHE A 110 0.73 -10.72 0.23
N VAL A 111 0.91 -9.45 -0.09
CA VAL A 111 -0.04 -8.67 -0.92
C VAL A 111 0.64 -8.18 -2.19
N CYS A 112 0.07 -8.48 -3.35
CA CYS A 112 0.45 -7.94 -4.64
C CYS A 112 -0.63 -6.95 -5.10
N MET A 113 -0.27 -5.68 -5.27
CA MET A 113 -1.15 -4.63 -5.78
C MET A 113 -0.86 -4.39 -7.26
N SER A 114 -1.68 -5.01 -8.11
CA SER A 114 -1.73 -4.71 -9.54
C SER A 114 -2.70 -3.56 -9.81
N THR A 115 -2.32 -2.39 -9.30
CA THR A 115 -3.13 -1.17 -9.39
C THR A 115 -2.21 0.02 -9.66
N CYS A 116 -2.76 1.07 -10.28
CA CYS A 116 -2.11 2.38 -10.30
C CYS A 116 -1.81 2.84 -8.87
N GLU A 117 -0.61 3.37 -8.64
CA GLU A 117 -0.11 3.86 -7.36
C GLU A 117 -0.24 2.82 -6.22
N GLY A 118 -0.29 1.53 -6.56
CA GLY A 118 -0.52 0.42 -5.63
C GLY A 118 0.55 0.30 -4.54
N TYR A 119 1.76 0.81 -4.78
CA TYR A 119 2.80 0.88 -3.74
C TYR A 119 2.40 1.79 -2.57
N SER A 120 1.51 2.77 -2.79
CA SER A 120 0.92 3.61 -1.73
C SER A 120 0.14 2.79 -0.71
N GLY A 121 -0.28 1.56 -1.04
CA GLY A 121 -0.87 0.61 -0.08
C GLY A 121 0.05 0.28 1.11
N SER A 122 1.37 0.51 0.98
CA SER A 122 2.31 0.44 2.12
C SER A 122 1.92 1.34 3.30
N ARG A 123 1.19 2.44 3.04
CA ARG A 123 0.66 3.35 4.06
C ARG A 123 -0.27 2.67 5.06
N MET A 124 -0.88 1.53 4.72
CA MET A 124 -1.68 0.72 5.66
C MET A 124 -0.88 0.28 6.89
N ALA A 125 0.46 0.23 6.82
CA ALA A 125 1.31 -0.13 7.95
C ALA A 125 1.79 1.08 8.77
N MET A 126 1.57 2.31 8.30
CA MET A 126 2.09 3.55 8.90
C MET A 126 1.19 4.10 10.03
N VAL A 127 0.67 3.20 10.88
CA VAL A 127 -0.17 3.56 12.03
C VAL A 127 0.68 3.46 13.30
N LEU A 128 0.89 4.59 13.97
CA LEU A 128 1.83 4.71 15.10
C LEU A 128 1.41 3.85 16.29
N ASP A 129 0.16 4.00 16.73
CA ASP A 129 -0.35 3.43 17.98
C ASP A 129 -0.91 2.00 17.84
N ASP A 130 -0.61 1.32 16.73
CA ASP A 130 -1.13 0.00 16.45
C ASP A 130 0.01 -0.96 16.09
N PRO A 131 0.31 -1.97 16.93
CA PRO A 131 1.39 -2.92 16.67
C PRO A 131 1.02 -3.95 15.60
N ASP A 132 -0.25 -4.10 15.25
CA ASP A 132 -0.69 -5.13 14.31
C ASP A 132 -0.54 -4.68 12.86
N TYR A 133 0.17 -5.48 12.06
CA TYR A 133 0.32 -5.20 10.64
C TYR A 133 -0.83 -5.77 9.80
N PRO A 134 -1.27 -5.07 8.74
CA PRO A 134 -2.30 -5.59 7.84
C PRO A 134 -1.76 -6.64 6.87
N PHE A 135 -0.45 -6.69 6.69
CA PHE A 135 0.25 -7.63 5.82
C PHE A 135 1.67 -7.85 6.34
N PHE A 136 2.35 -8.88 5.86
CA PHE A 136 3.79 -9.08 6.04
C PHE A 136 4.59 -8.19 5.09
N ALA A 137 4.36 -8.36 3.78
CA ALA A 137 4.98 -7.55 2.74
C ALA A 137 4.01 -7.27 1.61
N ILE A 138 4.26 -6.15 0.92
CA ILE A 138 3.47 -5.67 -0.19
C ILE A 138 4.36 -5.40 -1.40
N VAL A 139 3.91 -5.82 -2.58
CA VAL A 139 4.47 -5.46 -3.88
C VAL A 139 3.48 -4.57 -4.60
N GLY A 140 3.94 -3.47 -5.18
CA GLY A 140 3.07 -2.58 -5.95
C GLY A 140 3.86 -1.62 -6.83
N ASN A 141 3.16 -0.95 -7.75
CA ASN A 141 3.76 0.07 -8.60
C ASN A 141 3.58 1.47 -7.99
N SER A 142 4.59 2.35 -8.05
CA SER A 142 4.47 3.74 -7.56
C SER A 142 3.83 4.70 -8.56
N GLY A 143 3.79 4.33 -9.84
CA GLY A 143 3.18 5.10 -10.92
C GLY A 143 1.92 4.43 -11.46
N LYS A 144 1.70 4.52 -12.77
CA LYS A 144 0.46 4.06 -13.44
C LYS A 144 0.81 3.02 -14.49
N PRO A 145 1.04 1.75 -14.08
CA PRO A 145 1.47 0.73 -15.01
C PRO A 145 0.36 0.46 -16.02
N THR A 146 0.73 0.21 -17.27
CA THR A 146 -0.23 -0.33 -18.23
C THR A 146 -0.63 -1.75 -17.85
N TRP A 147 -1.80 -2.20 -18.30
CA TRP A 147 -2.24 -3.58 -18.04
C TRP A 147 -1.23 -4.62 -18.56
N SER A 148 -0.61 -4.37 -19.71
CA SER A 148 0.43 -5.24 -20.26
C SER A 148 1.69 -5.28 -19.41
N GLU A 149 2.12 -4.13 -18.88
CA GLU A 149 3.27 -4.08 -17.96
C GLU A 149 2.99 -4.88 -16.70
N ALA A 150 1.84 -4.66 -16.07
CA ALA A 150 1.45 -5.36 -14.85
C ALA A 150 1.34 -6.88 -15.05
N ALA A 151 0.68 -7.30 -16.13
CA ALA A 151 0.54 -8.70 -16.50
C ALA A 151 1.90 -9.40 -16.69
N VAL A 152 2.81 -8.79 -17.44
CA VAL A 152 4.17 -9.34 -17.67
C VAL A 152 4.97 -9.34 -16.37
N ALA A 153 4.89 -8.26 -15.59
CA ALA A 153 5.61 -8.12 -14.33
C ALA A 153 5.19 -9.22 -13.34
N PHE A 154 3.88 -9.37 -13.07
CA PHE A 154 3.40 -10.35 -12.11
C PHE A 154 3.56 -11.79 -12.58
N ALA A 155 3.42 -12.07 -13.89
CA ALA A 155 3.73 -13.40 -14.43
C ALA A 155 5.20 -13.78 -14.19
N CYS A 156 6.13 -12.86 -14.44
CA CYS A 156 7.56 -13.03 -14.16
C CYS A 156 7.81 -13.23 -12.65
N PHE A 157 7.23 -12.36 -11.83
CA PHE A 157 7.35 -12.42 -10.37
C PHE A 157 6.93 -13.78 -9.82
N TYR A 158 5.72 -14.27 -10.16
CA TYR A 158 5.23 -15.55 -9.66
C TYR A 158 6.04 -16.74 -10.17
N HIS A 159 6.53 -16.69 -11.41
CA HIS A 159 7.42 -17.72 -11.94
C HIS A 159 8.73 -17.82 -11.14
N LEU A 160 9.36 -16.68 -10.84
CA LEU A 160 10.62 -16.66 -10.07
C LEU A 160 10.42 -17.14 -8.64
N VAL A 161 9.36 -16.68 -7.96
CA VAL A 161 9.03 -17.11 -6.60
C VAL A 161 8.75 -18.62 -6.56
N ALA A 162 8.06 -19.18 -7.55
CA ALA A 162 7.86 -20.63 -7.64
C ALA A 162 9.15 -21.42 -7.89
N ASN A 163 10.13 -20.82 -8.55
CA ASN A 163 11.45 -21.39 -8.76
C ASN A 163 12.44 -21.13 -7.61
N GLY A 164 11.96 -20.64 -6.46
CA GLY A 164 12.74 -20.54 -5.24
C GLY A 164 13.57 -19.26 -5.11
N HIS A 165 13.40 -18.28 -6.01
CA HIS A 165 13.99 -16.96 -5.84
C HIS A 165 13.37 -16.22 -4.65
N TYR A 166 14.16 -15.40 -3.96
CA TYR A 166 13.63 -14.51 -2.94
C TYR A 166 12.79 -13.41 -3.58
N ILE A 167 11.79 -12.94 -2.84
CA ILE A 167 10.87 -11.88 -3.30
C ILE A 167 11.63 -10.61 -3.66
N VAL A 168 12.64 -10.26 -2.85
CA VAL A 168 13.52 -9.10 -3.07
C VAL A 168 14.33 -9.19 -4.37
N ASP A 169 14.59 -10.40 -4.87
CA ASP A 169 15.27 -10.65 -6.15
C ASP A 169 14.27 -10.72 -7.32
N ALA A 170 13.04 -11.17 -7.05
CA ALA A 170 11.99 -11.28 -8.06
C ALA A 170 11.47 -9.89 -8.51
N VAL A 171 11.49 -8.88 -7.62
CA VAL A 171 11.04 -7.52 -7.97
C VAL A 171 11.94 -6.81 -8.99
N PRO A 172 13.27 -6.80 -8.86
CA PRO A 172 14.14 -6.30 -9.92
C PRO A 172 13.90 -7.01 -11.27
N ALA A 173 13.68 -8.33 -11.26
CA ALA A 173 13.45 -9.08 -12.48
C ALA A 173 12.08 -8.77 -13.14
N MET A 174 11.01 -8.55 -12.35
CA MET A 174 9.73 -8.14 -12.92
C MET A 174 9.78 -6.73 -13.54
N ARG A 175 10.61 -5.83 -12.99
CA ARG A 175 10.86 -4.51 -13.62
C ARG A 175 11.48 -4.67 -15.00
N VAL A 176 12.55 -5.47 -15.09
CA VAL A 176 13.23 -5.76 -16.36
C VAL A 176 12.27 -6.41 -17.37
N ALA A 177 11.49 -7.40 -16.93
CA ALA A 177 10.56 -8.11 -17.81
C ALA A 177 9.45 -7.21 -18.37
N SER A 178 8.91 -6.31 -17.54
CA SER A 178 7.83 -5.40 -17.93
C SER A 178 8.31 -4.13 -18.62
N GLY A 179 9.60 -3.79 -18.50
CA GLY A 179 10.13 -2.49 -18.93
C GLY A 179 9.68 -1.33 -18.04
N ASN A 180 9.22 -1.61 -16.82
CA ASN A 180 8.72 -0.61 -15.87
C ASN A 180 9.49 -0.71 -14.54
N ASP A 181 10.30 0.32 -14.23
CA ASP A 181 11.15 0.36 -13.04
C ASP A 181 10.41 0.74 -11.74
N GLU A 182 9.13 1.06 -11.82
CA GLU A 182 8.34 1.62 -10.71
C GLU A 182 7.67 0.55 -9.82
N PHE A 183 7.99 -0.74 -9.99
CA PHE A 183 7.54 -1.78 -9.06
C PHE A 183 8.43 -1.85 -7.82
N PHE A 184 7.87 -1.89 -6.62
CA PHE A 184 8.64 -1.95 -5.37
C PHE A 184 8.08 -3.02 -4.44
N VAL A 185 8.91 -3.47 -3.50
CA VAL A 185 8.51 -4.30 -2.37
C VAL A 185 8.94 -3.63 -1.07
N THR A 186 8.09 -3.72 -0.06
CA THR A 186 8.43 -3.36 1.32
C THR A 186 7.68 -4.28 2.28
N THR A 187 8.28 -4.59 3.42
CA THR A 187 7.57 -5.15 4.55
C THR A 187 6.74 -4.09 5.25
N ALA A 188 5.73 -4.50 6.02
CA ALA A 188 4.95 -3.60 6.85
C ALA A 188 5.80 -2.96 7.96
N GLU A 189 6.77 -3.72 8.49
CA GLU A 189 7.73 -3.23 9.48
C GLU A 189 8.63 -2.13 8.91
N GLU A 190 9.24 -2.35 7.74
CA GLU A 190 10.05 -1.33 7.06
C GLU A 190 9.23 -0.06 6.75
N ALA A 191 7.99 -0.23 6.26
CA ALA A 191 7.11 0.90 5.98
C ALA A 191 6.77 1.70 7.26
N LYS A 192 6.49 1.01 8.38
CA LYS A 192 6.23 1.66 9.66
C LYS A 192 7.47 2.34 10.22
N GLN A 193 8.62 1.68 10.19
CA GLN A 193 9.88 2.25 10.67
C GLN A 193 10.28 3.48 9.86
N GLY A 194 10.19 3.42 8.53
CA GLY A 194 10.46 4.58 7.67
C GLY A 194 9.54 5.76 7.97
N TYR A 195 8.28 5.50 8.31
CA TYR A 195 7.35 6.55 8.73
C TYR A 195 7.70 7.12 10.12
N LEU A 196 8.06 6.28 11.08
CA LEU A 196 8.52 6.71 12.41
C LEU A 196 9.75 7.61 12.31
N ASP A 197 10.73 7.22 11.50
CA ASP A 197 11.95 7.99 11.26
C ASP A 197 11.63 9.34 10.61
N PHE A 198 10.72 9.35 9.64
CA PHE A 198 10.23 10.58 9.00
C PHE A 198 9.56 11.53 10.01
N VAL A 199 8.66 11.01 10.85
CA VAL A 199 7.97 11.81 11.88
C VAL A 199 8.95 12.35 12.91
N ALA A 200 9.88 11.53 13.40
CA ALA A 200 10.89 11.93 14.37
C ALA A 200 11.78 13.05 13.82
N LYS A 201 12.26 12.92 12.57
CA LYS A 201 13.04 13.96 11.90
C LYS A 201 12.25 15.27 11.78
N ARG A 202 10.98 15.19 11.39
CA ARG A 202 10.12 16.37 11.22
C ARG A 202 9.81 17.09 12.55
N GLN A 203 9.69 16.34 13.64
CA GLN A 203 9.56 16.90 14.99
C GLN A 203 10.83 17.62 15.43
N LEU A 204 12.02 17.04 15.17
CA LEU A 204 13.31 17.69 15.43
C LEU A 204 13.45 18.99 14.64
N ASP A 205 13.15 18.96 13.33
CA ASP A 205 13.19 20.16 12.47
C ASP A 205 12.24 21.26 12.98
N THR A 206 11.04 20.88 13.43
CA THR A 206 10.06 21.82 13.99
C THR A 206 10.54 22.43 15.30
N GLN A 207 11.13 21.62 16.19
CA GLN A 207 11.69 22.12 17.46
C GLN A 207 12.86 23.07 17.22
N ALA A 208 13.74 22.77 16.25
CA ALA A 208 14.82 23.64 15.86
C ALA A 208 14.30 24.99 15.34
N ALA A 209 13.30 24.98 14.45
CA ALA A 209 12.68 26.20 13.92
C ALA A 209 11.99 27.03 15.02
N VAL A 210 11.29 26.39 15.96
CA VAL A 210 10.69 27.08 17.11
C VAL A 210 11.76 27.72 18.02
N SER A 211 12.86 27.01 18.28
CA SER A 211 13.97 27.51 19.09
C SER A 211 14.64 28.73 18.42
N GLU A 212 14.85 28.70 17.11
CA GLU A 212 15.40 29.83 16.34
C GLU A 212 14.49 31.05 16.39
N LEU A 213 13.19 30.88 16.17
CA LEU A 213 12.20 31.96 16.29
C LEU A 213 12.15 32.55 17.71
N GLN A 214 12.30 31.73 18.75
CA GLN A 214 12.35 32.20 20.13
C GLN A 214 13.63 32.98 20.45
N GLU A 215 14.78 32.58 19.90
CA GLU A 215 16.03 33.32 20.06
C GLU A 215 16.01 34.65 19.30
N ASP A 216 15.44 34.69 18.10
CA ASP A 216 15.27 35.92 17.34
C ASP A 216 14.31 36.89 18.05
N ALA A 217 13.20 36.39 18.59
CA ALA A 217 12.28 37.21 19.38
C ALA A 217 12.92 37.79 20.66
N LYS A 218 13.93 37.13 21.23
CA LYS A 218 14.71 37.66 22.37
C LYS A 218 15.79 38.68 21.93
N ARG A 219 16.26 38.60 20.69
CA ARG A 219 17.28 39.49 20.11
C ARG A 219 16.69 40.79 19.56
N GLU A 220 15.39 40.83 19.27
CA GLU A 220 14.72 42.07 18.91
C GLU A 220 14.73 43.06 20.09
N PRO A 221 15.38 44.24 19.97
CA PRO A 221 15.31 45.26 20.99
C PRO A 221 13.85 45.77 21.12
N PRO A 222 13.44 46.29 22.29
CA PRO A 222 12.07 46.77 22.46
C PRO A 222 11.74 47.81 21.39
N ASN A 223 10.76 47.50 20.55
CA ASN A 223 10.24 48.41 19.52
C ASN A 223 9.93 49.79 20.16
N GLU A 224 10.21 50.87 19.44
CA GLU A 224 9.88 52.27 19.78
C GLU A 224 8.47 52.44 20.40
N LEU A 225 7.51 51.60 20.02
CA LEU A 225 6.17 51.56 20.61
C LEU A 225 6.16 51.27 22.13
N ALA A 226 7.05 50.39 22.62
CA ALA A 226 7.18 50.04 24.04
C ALA A 226 7.81 51.17 24.87
N LYS A 227 8.63 52.03 24.24
CA LYS A 227 9.16 53.25 24.89
C LYS A 227 8.06 54.31 25.06
N ARG A 228 7.14 54.45 24.11
CA ARG A 228 6.04 55.44 24.17
C ARG A 228 4.97 55.12 25.20
N LEU A 229 4.76 53.84 25.55
CA LEU A 229 3.80 53.40 26.56
C LEU A 229 4.30 53.55 28.01
N ARG A 230 5.59 53.87 28.23
CA ARG A 230 6.18 54.02 29.57
C ARG A 230 6.34 55.48 30.04
N THR A 231 5.98 56.46 29.22
CA THR A 231 6.03 57.87 29.63
C THR A 231 4.83 58.19 30.54
N PRO A 232 5.02 58.57 31.81
CA PRO A 232 3.91 58.99 32.67
C PRO A 232 3.28 60.24 32.07
N ALA A 233 1.95 60.26 31.94
CA ALA A 233 1.23 61.48 31.58
C ALA A 233 1.55 62.57 32.60
N HIS A 234 2.30 63.59 32.18
CA HIS A 234 2.47 64.81 32.95
C HIS A 234 1.11 65.49 33.05
N VAL A 235 0.49 65.41 34.23
CA VAL A 235 -0.63 66.24 34.64
C VAL A 235 -0.06 67.55 35.17
N SER A 236 -0.46 68.67 34.60
CA SER A 236 -0.18 70.02 35.12
C SER A 236 -1.24 70.98 34.57
N PRO A 237 -1.53 72.09 35.27
CA PRO A 237 -2.42 72.19 36.43
C PRO A 237 -3.83 72.65 36.05
#